data_AF-A0A355AXW6-F1
#
_entry.id   AF-A0A355AXW6-F1
#
_cell.length_a   1.000
_cell.length_b   1.000
_cell.length_c   1.000
_cell.angle_alpha   90.00
_cell.angle_beta   90.00
_cell.angle_gamma   90.00
#
_symmetry.space_group_name_H-M   'P 1'
#
loop_
_entity.id
_entity.type
_entity.pdbx_description
1 polymer ?
#
loop_
_entity_poly.entity_id
_entity_poly.type
_entity_poly.pdbx_seq_one_letter_code
_entity_poly.pdbx_strand_id
1 'polypeptide(L)'
;MSSMMAPTITRQVNGALLATVSNGSRQIRKAILQLLINVIGYGMDKESAIQATCVYVEDSGICIEGGLPDRVIETVTPHYHGIRRLGRALSFGWIHSVIVRGAGLLSFGDSNHGGTNNMSAVVRC
;
A
#
# COMPACT_ATOMS: atom_id res chain seq x y z
N MET A 1 -22.91 12.47 2.54
CA MET A 1 -21.74 11.68 2.96
C MET A 1 -21.29 10.82 1.78
N SER A 2 -20.02 10.87 1.40
CA SER A 2 -19.47 10.04 0.31
C SER A 2 -18.49 9.01 0.88
N SER A 3 -18.51 7.79 0.35
CA SER A 3 -17.62 6.71 0.78
C SER A 3 -16.19 6.94 0.29
N MET A 4 -15.22 6.60 1.13
CA MET A 4 -13.79 6.62 0.77
C MET A 4 -13.25 5.23 0.37
N MET A 5 -14.09 4.19 0.42
CA MET A 5 -13.69 2.85 -0.04
C MET A 5 -13.32 2.89 -1.52
N ALA A 6 -12.23 2.19 -1.86
CA ALA A 6 -11.74 2.09 -3.23
C ALA A 6 -11.23 0.67 -3.53
N PRO A 7 -12.09 -0.37 -3.45
CA PRO A 7 -11.68 -1.72 -3.84
C PRO A 7 -11.21 -1.68 -5.29
N THR A 8 -10.03 -2.24 -5.55
CA THR A 8 -9.34 -2.10 -6.84
C THR A 8 -8.92 -3.45 -7.37
N ILE A 9 -9.21 -3.73 -8.65
CA ILE A 9 -8.69 -4.90 -9.37
C ILE A 9 -7.86 -4.41 -10.53
N THR A 10 -6.62 -4.89 -10.63
CA THR A 10 -5.71 -4.61 -11.74
C THR A 10 -5.44 -5.88 -12.53
N ARG A 11 -5.55 -5.80 -13.86
CA ARG A 11 -5.17 -6.88 -14.77
C ARG A 11 -3.81 -6.59 -15.39
N GLN A 12 -2.86 -7.49 -15.17
CA GLN A 12 -1.53 -7.41 -15.77
C GLN A 12 -1.49 -8.03 -17.17
N VAL A 13 -0.51 -7.62 -17.98
CA VAL A 13 -0.30 -8.14 -19.35
C VAL A 13 -0.07 -9.66 -19.35
N ASN A 14 0.57 -10.20 -18.32
CA ASN A 14 0.80 -11.65 -18.15
C ASN A 14 -0.44 -12.45 -17.73
N GLY A 15 -1.62 -11.80 -17.65
CA GLY A 15 -2.89 -12.41 -17.25
C GLY A 15 -3.13 -12.51 -15.74
N ALA A 16 -2.20 -12.06 -14.90
CA ALA A 16 -2.42 -12.00 -13.45
C ALA A 16 -3.46 -10.93 -13.08
N LEU A 17 -4.32 -11.26 -12.12
CA LEU A 17 -5.27 -10.33 -11.51
C LEU A 17 -4.79 -10.01 -10.09
N LEU A 18 -4.67 -8.73 -9.79
CA LEU A 18 -4.35 -8.21 -8.46
C LEU A 18 -5.60 -7.56 -7.91
N ALA A 19 -6.22 -8.15 -6.88
CA ALA A 19 -7.27 -7.52 -6.11
C ALA A 19 -6.65 -6.88 -4.87
N THR A 20 -6.94 -5.62 -4.62
CA THR A 20 -6.36 -4.85 -3.51
C THR A 20 -7.45 -4.05 -2.82
N VAL A 21 -7.41 -4.09 -1.49
CA VAL A 21 -8.19 -3.23 -0.61
C VAL A 21 -7.27 -2.65 0.45
N SER A 22 -7.66 -1.50 0.98
CA SER A 22 -6.96 -0.82 2.06
C SER A 22 -7.94 -0.32 3.11
N ASN A 23 -7.52 -0.33 4.36
CA ASN A 23 -8.22 0.34 5.47
C ASN A 23 -7.70 1.76 5.66
N GLY A 24 -8.36 2.59 6.48
CA GLY A 24 -7.85 3.92 6.87
C GLY A 24 -8.49 5.11 6.14
N SER A 25 -9.82 5.24 6.19
CA SER A 25 -10.57 6.48 5.86
C SER A 25 -10.09 7.20 4.58
N ARG A 26 -9.62 8.45 4.68
CA ARG A 26 -9.18 9.28 3.55
C ARG A 26 -7.87 8.80 2.91
N GLN A 27 -7.11 7.95 3.60
CA GLN A 27 -5.81 7.46 3.17
C GLN A 27 -5.91 6.24 2.24
N ILE A 28 -7.07 5.56 2.18
CA ILE A 28 -7.32 4.35 1.36
C ILE A 28 -6.83 4.51 -0.09
N ARG A 29 -7.28 5.56 -0.79
CA ARG A 29 -6.92 5.77 -2.20
C ARG A 29 -5.43 6.05 -2.39
N LYS A 30 -4.77 6.68 -1.41
CA LYS A 30 -3.35 7.02 -1.49
C LYS A 30 -2.47 5.79 -1.25
N ALA A 31 -2.86 4.91 -0.33
CA ALA A 31 -2.19 3.64 -0.10
C ALA A 31 -2.27 2.74 -1.34
N ILE A 32 -3.47 2.62 -1.93
CA ILE A 32 -3.67 1.83 -3.16
C ILE A 32 -2.88 2.44 -4.33
N LEU A 33 -2.88 3.76 -4.50
CA LEU A 33 -2.09 4.42 -5.55
C LEU A 33 -0.60 4.14 -5.39
N GLN A 34 -0.05 4.28 -4.18
CA GLN A 34 1.37 4.03 -3.92
C GLN A 34 1.74 2.55 -4.14
N LEU A 35 0.88 1.61 -3.74
CA LEU A 35 1.07 0.20 -4.07
C LEU A 35 1.16 -0.02 -5.57
N LEU A 36 0.23 0.55 -6.34
CA LEU A 36 0.21 0.38 -7.80
C LEU A 36 1.43 1.02 -8.46
N ILE A 37 1.88 2.20 -7.99
CA ILE A 37 3.13 2.82 -8.46
C ILE A 37 4.33 1.91 -8.17
N ASN A 38 4.43 1.37 -6.96
CA ASN A 38 5.52 0.48 -6.57
C ASN A 38 5.53 -0.81 -7.41
N VAL A 39 4.36 -1.42 -7.60
CA VAL A 39 4.22 -2.68 -8.33
C VAL A 39 4.38 -2.52 -9.84
N ILE A 40 3.72 -1.52 -10.43
CA ILE A 40 3.61 -1.37 -11.88
C ILE A 40 4.68 -0.42 -12.40
N GLY A 41 4.88 0.71 -11.73
CA GLY A 41 5.84 1.73 -12.12
C GLY A 41 7.28 1.33 -11.81
N TYR A 42 7.53 0.85 -10.58
CA TYR A 42 8.88 0.47 -10.13
C TYR A 42 9.19 -1.02 -10.22
N GLY A 43 8.20 -1.86 -10.58
CA GLY A 43 8.40 -3.31 -10.69
C GLY A 43 8.73 -4.00 -9.36
N MET A 44 8.43 -3.38 -8.22
CA MET A 44 8.72 -3.93 -6.90
C MET A 44 7.99 -5.27 -6.68
N ASP A 45 8.65 -6.16 -5.93
CA ASP A 45 7.98 -7.33 -5.40
C ASP A 45 6.83 -6.92 -4.46
N LYS A 46 5.83 -7.79 -4.35
CA LYS A 46 4.55 -7.43 -3.73
C LYS A 46 4.66 -7.22 -2.23
N GLU A 47 5.49 -8.03 -1.57
CA GLU A 47 5.69 -7.96 -0.13
C GLU A 47 6.38 -6.66 0.22
N SER A 48 7.47 -6.31 -0.46
CA SER A 48 8.15 -5.03 -0.31
C SER A 48 7.24 -3.85 -0.66
N ALA A 49 6.41 -3.97 -1.71
CA ALA A 49 5.51 -2.90 -2.12
C ALA A 49 4.39 -2.64 -1.10
N ILE A 50 3.90 -3.67 -0.42
CA ILE A 50 2.90 -3.57 0.67
C ILE A 50 3.53 -3.01 1.94
N GLN A 51 4.78 -3.39 2.23
CA GLN A 51 5.53 -2.91 3.40
C GLN A 51 6.23 -1.55 3.18
N ALA A 52 6.15 -1.01 1.97
CA ALA A 52 6.77 0.27 1.64
C ALA A 52 6.15 1.41 2.44
N THR A 53 7.00 2.30 2.94
CA THR A 53 6.56 3.51 3.66
C THR A 53 5.61 4.33 2.80
N CYS A 54 4.38 4.56 3.27
CA CYS A 54 3.47 5.47 2.61
C CYS A 54 3.73 6.92 3.04
N VAL A 55 3.61 7.82 2.06
CA VAL A 55 3.65 9.28 2.27
C VAL A 55 2.35 9.87 1.78
N TYR A 56 1.77 10.80 2.52
CA TYR A 56 0.53 11.45 2.10
C TYR A 56 0.47 12.91 2.51
N VAL A 57 -0.04 13.74 1.60
CA VAL A 57 -0.28 15.16 1.82
C VAL A 57 -1.66 15.33 2.45
N GLU A 58 -1.77 16.04 3.56
CA GLU A 58 -3.02 16.50 4.18
C GLU A 58 -3.03 18.03 4.21
N ASP A 59 -4.16 18.62 4.63
CA ASP A 59 -4.35 20.07 4.67
C ASP A 59 -3.30 20.77 5.56
N SER A 60 -2.78 20.09 6.58
CA SER A 60 -1.80 20.61 7.53
C SER A 60 -0.34 20.30 7.19
N GLY A 61 -0.06 19.60 6.08
CA GLY A 61 1.30 19.27 5.65
C GLY A 61 1.45 17.83 5.16
N ILE A 62 2.67 17.31 5.23
CA ILE A 62 3.00 15.95 4.79
C ILE A 62 3.05 15.01 5.99
N CYS A 63 2.32 13.91 5.91
CA CYS A 63 2.47 12.80 6.83
C CYS A 63 3.33 11.71 6.18
N ILE A 64 4.34 11.25 6.91
CA ILE A 64 5.27 10.21 6.49
C ILE A 64 5.13 9.07 7.49
N GLU A 65 4.78 7.89 7.00
CA GLU A 65 4.82 6.69 7.83
C GLU A 65 6.27 6.34 8.19
N GLY A 66 6.49 5.63 9.30
CA GLY A 66 7.83 5.28 9.71
C GLY A 66 8.60 4.51 8.61
N GLY A 67 9.93 4.56 8.65
CA GLY A 67 10.80 3.75 7.78
C GLY A 67 11.66 4.54 6.80
N LEU A 68 11.37 5.83 6.55
CA LEU A 68 12.30 6.66 5.79
C LEU A 68 13.51 7.09 6.65
N PRO A 69 14.74 7.01 6.11
CA PRO A 69 15.95 7.53 6.77
C PRO A 69 15.87 9.03 7.02
N ASP A 70 16.44 9.50 8.13
CA ASP A 70 16.40 10.91 8.52
C ASP A 70 16.97 11.84 7.44
N ARG A 71 18.07 11.44 6.80
CA ARG A 71 18.66 12.17 5.67
C ARG A 71 17.68 12.46 4.52
N VAL A 72 16.74 11.54 4.26
CA VAL A 72 15.76 11.71 3.19
C VAL A 72 14.75 12.78 3.59
N ILE A 73 14.33 12.76 4.85
CA ILE A 73 13.38 13.73 5.42
C ILE A 73 14.02 15.12 5.50
N GLU A 74 15.27 15.20 5.94
CA GLU A 74 16.06 16.45 5.97
C GLU A 74 16.17 17.08 4.58
N THR A 75 16.27 16.27 3.53
CA THR A 75 16.33 16.76 2.14
C THR A 75 15.00 17.40 1.68
N VAL A 76 13.86 16.91 2.15
CA VAL A 76 12.54 17.43 1.75
C VAL A 76 11.97 18.50 2.69
N THR A 77 12.46 18.57 3.93
CA THR A 77 12.03 19.56 4.94
C THR A 77 12.06 21.01 4.45
N PRO A 78 13.09 21.48 3.72
CA PRO A 78 13.12 22.85 3.21
C PRO A 78 12.01 23.18 2.20
N HIS A 79 11.43 22.17 1.56
CA HIS A 79 10.45 22.32 0.48
C HIS A 79 9.00 22.17 0.94
N TYR A 80 8.77 21.68 2.16
CA TYR A 80 7.44 21.39 2.66
C TYR A 80 7.29 21.78 4.12
N HIS A 81 6.21 22.50 4.42
CA HIS A 81 5.82 22.80 5.80
C HIS A 81 5.00 21.67 6.41
N GLY A 82 5.05 21.54 7.74
CA GLY A 82 4.18 20.63 8.48
C GLY A 82 4.49 19.14 8.27
N ILE A 83 5.76 18.78 8.07
CA ILE A 83 6.15 17.36 8.00
C ILE A 83 5.91 16.70 9.36
N ARG A 84 5.09 15.65 9.37
CA ARG A 84 4.77 14.83 10.53
C ARG A 84 5.21 13.39 10.28
N ARG A 85 6.05 12.86 11.17
CA ARG A 85 6.41 11.44 11.17
C ARG A 85 5.45 10.68 12.05
N LEU A 86 4.90 9.60 11.51
CA LEU A 86 4.02 8.70 12.24
C LEU A 86 4.79 7.46 12.64
N GLY A 87 4.63 7.05 13.90
CA GLY A 87 5.10 5.72 14.31
C GLY A 87 4.35 4.63 13.55
N ARG A 88 4.95 3.44 13.44
CA ARG A 88 4.35 2.27 12.75
C ARG A 88 3.00 1.81 13.33
N ALA A 89 2.65 2.19 14.56
CA ALA A 89 1.33 1.89 15.14
C ALA A 89 0.24 2.89 14.69
N LEU A 90 0.63 4.00 14.06
CA LEU A 90 -0.23 5.07 13.57
C LEU A 90 -0.24 5.14 12.04
N SER A 91 0.37 4.17 11.36
CA SER A 91 0.27 4.04 9.90
C SER A 91 -1.14 3.59 9.52
N PHE A 92 -1.68 4.28 8.53
CA PHE A 92 -2.98 4.01 7.94
C PHE A 92 -2.74 3.36 6.57
N GLY A 93 -3.76 2.73 5.99
CA GLY A 93 -3.55 2.16 4.66
C GLY A 93 -3.09 0.72 4.67
N TRP A 94 -3.59 -0.09 5.61
CA TRP A 94 -3.24 -1.51 5.69
C TRP A 94 -3.74 -2.19 4.44
N ILE A 95 -2.80 -2.58 3.59
CA ILE A 95 -3.11 -3.20 2.32
C ILE A 95 -3.31 -4.69 2.55
N HIS A 96 -4.44 -5.17 2.05
CA HIS A 96 -4.69 -6.58 1.83
C HIS A 96 -4.82 -6.80 0.34
N SER A 97 -4.03 -7.74 -0.19
CA SER A 97 -4.03 -8.01 -1.61
C SER A 97 -3.98 -9.48 -1.93
N VAL A 98 -4.69 -9.87 -2.98
CA VAL A 98 -4.71 -11.23 -3.51
C VAL A 98 -4.32 -11.18 -4.97
N ILE A 99 -3.45 -12.10 -5.38
CA ILE A 99 -3.03 -12.29 -6.75
C ILE A 99 -3.51 -13.63 -7.23
N VAL A 100 -4.21 -13.63 -8.37
CA VAL A 100 -4.63 -14.84 -9.06
C VAL A 100 -3.94 -14.91 -10.41
N ARG A 101 -3.31 -16.05 -10.69
CA ARG A 101 -2.76 -16.36 -12.02
C ARG A 101 -2.96 -17.84 -12.33
N GLY A 102 -3.74 -18.14 -13.38
CA GLY A 102 -4.11 -19.53 -13.69
C GLY A 102 -4.90 -20.16 -12.54
N ALA A 103 -4.40 -21.26 -11.99
CA ALA A 103 -4.95 -21.93 -10.82
C ALA A 103 -4.23 -21.57 -9.50
N GLY A 104 -3.25 -20.65 -9.52
CA GLY A 104 -2.53 -20.23 -8.32
C GLY A 104 -3.13 -18.97 -7.69
N LEU A 105 -3.15 -18.93 -6.35
CA LEU A 105 -3.52 -17.77 -5.55
C LEU A 105 -2.47 -17.48 -4.48
N LEU A 106 -2.12 -16.20 -4.39
CA LEU A 106 -1.23 -15.65 -3.38
C LEU A 106 -1.97 -14.55 -2.63
N SER A 107 -1.99 -14.61 -1.30
CA SER A 107 -2.48 -13.52 -0.47
C SER A 107 -1.31 -12.85 0.23
N PHE A 108 -1.38 -11.52 0.28
CA PHE A 108 -0.44 -10.67 0.98
C PHE A 108 -1.21 -9.74 1.91
N GLY A 109 -0.68 -9.54 3.11
CA GLY A 109 -1.24 -8.63 4.09
C GLY A 109 -0.15 -7.79 4.72
N ASP A 110 -0.53 -6.63 5.23
CA ASP A 110 0.38 -5.82 6.04
C ASP A 110 0.71 -6.52 7.36
N SER A 111 1.95 -7.01 7.50
CA SER A 111 2.43 -7.71 8.68
C SER A 111 2.45 -6.84 9.94
N ASN A 112 2.55 -5.51 9.79
CA ASN A 112 2.51 -4.60 10.95
C ASN A 112 1.12 -4.59 11.63
N HIS A 113 0.10 -5.11 10.93
CA HIS A 113 -1.29 -5.13 11.39
C HIS A 113 -1.86 -6.55 11.43
N GLY A 114 -1.00 -7.55 11.65
CA GLY A 114 -1.39 -8.95 11.78
C GLY A 114 -1.77 -9.64 10.47
N GLY A 115 -1.52 -9.00 9.33
CA GLY A 115 -1.66 -9.63 8.01
C GLY A 115 -0.65 -10.76 7.84
N THR A 116 -1.09 -11.85 7.21
CA THR A 116 -0.24 -13.00 6.88
C THR A 116 -0.16 -13.21 5.38
N ASN A 117 1.00 -13.69 4.92
CA ASN A 117 1.18 -14.10 3.54
C ASN A 117 0.83 -15.59 3.43
N ASN A 118 0.06 -15.97 2.40
CA ASN A 118 -0.32 -17.36 2.20
C ASN A 118 -0.37 -17.71 0.71
N MET A 119 -0.11 -18.98 0.39
CA MET A 119 -0.17 -19.52 -0.97
C MET A 119 -1.14 -20.70 -0.99
N SER A 120 -2.11 -20.65 -1.90
CA SER A 120 -3.10 -21.71 -2.09
C SER A 120 -3.41 -21.94 -3.56
N ALA A 121 -3.82 -23.15 -3.92
CA ALA A 121 -4.45 -23.40 -5.21
C ALA A 121 -5.87 -22.82 -5.21
N VAL A 122 -6.28 -22.16 -6.30
CA VAL A 122 -7.67 -21.77 -6.54
C VAL A 122 -8.45 -23.01 -6.94
N VAL A 123 -9.27 -23.51 -6.01
CA VAL A 123 -10.32 -24.46 -6.37
C VAL A 123 -11.41 -23.66 -7.08
N ARG A 124 -11.62 -23.93 -8.37
CA ARG A 124 -12.73 -23.34 -9.12
C ARG A 124 -14.02 -23.99 -8.60
N CYS A 125 -14.89 -23.19 -7.98
CA CYS A 125 -16.26 -23.59 -7.66
C CYS A 125 -17.08 -23.82 -8.93
#